data_AF-A0A3B9A3P7-F1
#
_entry.id   AF-A0A3B9A3P7-F1
#
_cell.length_a   1.000
_cell.length_b   1.000
_cell.length_c   1.000
_cell.angle_alpha   90.00
_cell.angle_beta   90.00
_cell.angle_gamma   90.00
#
_symmetry.space_group_name_H-M   'P 1'
#
loop_
_entity.id
_entity.type
_entity.pdbx_description
1 polymer ?
#
loop_
_entity_poly.entity_id
_entity_poly.type
_entity_poly.pdbx_seq_one_letter_code
_entity_poly.pdbx_strand_id
1 'polypeptide(L)'
;MENSSPNIQKPSVTSPRRHGAWFGLILILAGMIIFAQQAGWLGPRFNWWALFILIPAFGSLTGTYYAVRSSGKFNAAARSSLGSALILFTLTFIFLFGLDWSVWWPLMVIAPGFAILLNGFGGREMLNMAFWIGLGAMYLGFGFLGINTGWMDLARRFEPYNWWAIAILIPAFGAFVSALLGILNQEKFGNVLGLTIFGLLVTATGLIGFFSANWTLLGPVLLIVAGLGILLGIFSERKRE
;
A
#
# COMPACT_ATOMS: atom_id res chain seq x y z
N MET A 1 5.84 73.20 37.92
CA MET A 1 4.83 72.41 37.20
C MET A 1 5.43 72.10 35.84
N GLU A 2 6.22 71.02 35.75
CA GLU A 2 6.91 70.62 34.53
C GLU A 2 6.03 69.62 33.78
N ASN A 3 5.65 69.96 32.57
CA ASN A 3 4.68 69.25 31.76
C ASN A 3 5.34 68.01 31.11
N SER A 4 5.07 66.82 31.64
CA SER A 4 5.58 65.55 31.09
C SER A 4 4.78 65.18 29.85
N SER A 5 5.34 65.40 28.68
CA SER A 5 4.73 64.98 27.41
C SER A 5 4.77 63.45 27.27
N PRO A 6 3.68 62.79 26.86
CA PRO A 6 3.66 61.33 26.70
C PRO A 6 4.49 60.93 25.47
N ASN A 7 5.49 60.08 25.70
CA ASN A 7 6.31 59.48 24.66
C ASN A 7 5.46 58.48 23.84
N ILE A 8 4.93 58.92 22.70
CA ILE A 8 4.20 58.05 21.77
C ILE A 8 5.23 57.19 21.02
N GLN A 9 5.42 55.96 21.49
CA GLN A 9 6.16 54.95 20.74
C GLN A 9 5.43 54.63 19.43
N LYS A 10 6.07 54.94 18.29
CA LYS A 10 5.60 54.53 16.97
C LYS A 10 5.64 53.00 16.86
N PRO A 11 4.59 52.33 16.37
CA PRO A 11 4.61 50.89 16.18
C PRO A 11 5.69 50.53 15.14
N SER A 12 6.59 49.62 15.51
CA SER A 12 7.59 49.06 14.61
C SER A 12 6.90 48.24 13.52
N VAL A 13 6.95 48.72 12.28
CA VAL A 13 6.44 47.99 11.11
C VAL A 13 7.33 46.77 10.87
N THR A 14 6.92 45.61 11.37
CA THR A 14 7.50 44.33 11.00
C THR A 14 7.19 44.03 9.54
N SER A 15 8.16 44.24 8.65
CA SER A 15 8.02 43.95 7.22
C SER A 15 8.03 42.44 6.96
N PRO A 16 6.99 41.85 6.33
CA PRO A 16 6.97 40.43 5.96
C PRO A 16 7.69 40.22 4.61
N ARG A 17 8.97 40.59 4.49
CA ARG A 17 9.71 40.52 3.20
C ARG A 17 10.22 39.11 2.82
N ARG A 18 10.23 38.15 3.75
CA ARG A 18 10.76 36.78 3.48
C ARG A 18 9.85 35.91 2.59
N HIS A 19 8.54 36.12 2.61
CA HIS A 19 7.62 35.30 1.81
C HIS A 19 7.72 35.59 0.30
N GLY A 20 8.00 36.84 -0.09
CA GLY A 20 8.12 37.23 -1.50
C GLY A 20 9.37 36.65 -2.19
N ALA A 21 10.50 36.57 -1.48
CA ALA A 21 11.73 35.99 -2.01
C ALA A 21 11.59 34.48 -2.29
N TRP A 22 10.85 33.76 -1.43
CA TRP A 22 10.61 32.33 -1.61
C TRP A 22 9.71 32.06 -2.83
N PHE A 23 8.65 32.86 -3.00
CA PHE A 23 7.82 32.83 -4.20
C PHE A 23 8.61 33.15 -5.48
N GLY A 24 9.48 34.16 -5.44
CA GLY A 24 10.35 34.51 -6.56
C GLY A 24 11.27 33.36 -6.98
N LEU A 25 11.86 32.65 -6.01
CA LEU A 25 12.70 31.49 -6.29
C LEU A 25 11.93 30.34 -6.95
N ILE A 26 10.70 30.07 -6.49
CA ILE A 26 9.82 29.05 -7.09
C ILE A 26 9.48 29.41 -8.54
N LEU A 27 9.16 30.68 -8.83
CA LEU A 27 8.90 31.14 -10.20
C LEU A 27 10.13 31.01 -11.10
N ILE A 28 11.32 31.35 -10.61
CA ILE A 28 12.57 31.18 -11.38
C ILE A 28 12.80 29.70 -11.69
N LEU A 29 12.62 28.82 -10.70
CA LEU A 29 12.79 27.38 -10.89
C LEU A 29 11.78 26.83 -11.91
N ALA A 30 10.51 27.20 -11.78
CA ALA A 30 9.45 26.83 -12.72
C ALA A 30 9.74 27.34 -14.13
N GLY A 31 10.18 28.60 -14.26
CA GLY A 31 10.59 29.19 -15.53
C GLY A 31 11.76 28.45 -16.20
N MET A 32 12.80 28.08 -15.44
CA MET A 32 13.93 27.28 -15.95
C MET A 32 13.49 25.90 -16.44
N ILE A 33 12.60 25.24 -15.71
CA ILE A 33 12.07 23.92 -16.06
C ILE A 33 11.24 24.00 -17.35
N ILE A 34 10.34 24.99 -17.46
CA ILE A 34 9.52 25.20 -18.67
C ILE A 34 10.44 25.53 -19.85
N PHE A 35 11.45 26.37 -19.65
CA PHE A 35 12.43 26.69 -20.70
C PHE A 35 13.19 25.44 -21.16
N ALA A 36 13.70 24.62 -20.24
CA ALA A 36 14.41 23.39 -20.56
C ALA A 36 13.52 22.37 -21.30
N GLN A 37 12.22 22.35 -21.00
CA GLN A 37 11.24 21.54 -21.73
C GLN A 37 11.02 22.05 -23.16
N GLN A 38 10.83 23.38 -23.33
CA GLN A 38 10.68 24.01 -24.65
C GLN A 38 11.96 23.92 -25.50
N ALA A 39 13.12 23.94 -24.86
CA ALA A 39 14.43 23.74 -25.50
C ALA A 39 14.69 22.27 -25.91
N GLY A 40 13.78 21.34 -25.57
CA GLY A 40 13.90 19.92 -25.89
C GLY A 40 14.90 19.15 -25.01
N TRP A 41 15.49 19.78 -24.00
CA TRP A 41 16.51 19.16 -23.14
C TRP A 41 15.93 18.08 -22.21
N LEU A 42 14.66 18.20 -21.85
CA LEU A 42 13.99 17.27 -20.93
C LEU A 42 13.21 16.14 -21.63
N GLY A 43 13.25 16.07 -22.96
CA GLY A 43 12.49 15.09 -23.74
C GLY A 43 10.97 15.36 -23.73
N PRO A 44 10.23 14.94 -24.77
CA PRO A 44 8.82 15.30 -24.94
C PRO A 44 7.87 14.69 -23.90
N ARG A 45 8.34 13.74 -23.08
CA ARG A 45 7.52 12.99 -22.11
C ARG A 45 7.72 13.43 -20.65
N PHE A 46 8.60 14.40 -20.39
CA PHE A 46 8.89 14.81 -19.03
C PHE A 46 7.78 15.70 -18.46
N ASN A 47 7.17 15.25 -17.36
CA ASN A 47 6.08 15.96 -16.70
C ASN A 47 6.59 16.63 -15.42
N TRP A 48 7.12 17.83 -15.52
CA TRP A 48 7.68 18.54 -14.38
C TRP A 48 6.68 18.81 -13.25
N TRP A 49 5.39 18.93 -13.56
CA TRP A 49 4.35 19.12 -12.55
C TRP A 49 4.26 17.94 -11.58
N ALA A 50 4.73 16.74 -11.97
CA ALA A 50 4.80 15.58 -11.08
C ALA A 50 5.71 15.83 -9.86
N LEU A 51 6.62 16.81 -9.92
CA LEU A 51 7.42 17.26 -8.78
C LEU A 51 6.54 17.81 -7.64
N PHE A 52 5.33 18.32 -7.92
CA PHE A 52 4.41 18.74 -6.85
C PHE A 52 3.93 17.56 -6.00
N ILE A 53 3.86 16.35 -6.57
CA ILE A 53 3.51 15.12 -5.84
C ILE A 53 4.62 14.73 -4.84
N LEU A 54 5.87 15.17 -5.07
CA LEU A 54 6.95 14.92 -4.13
C LEU A 54 6.77 15.67 -2.80
N ILE A 55 6.05 16.81 -2.78
CA ILE A 55 5.85 17.59 -1.57
C ILE A 55 5.16 16.73 -0.47
N PRO A 56 3.98 16.13 -0.70
CA PRO A 56 3.38 15.22 0.28
C PRO A 56 4.16 13.90 0.45
N ALA A 57 4.94 13.45 -0.56
CA ALA A 57 5.79 12.26 -0.44
C ALA A 57 6.90 12.49 0.61
N PHE A 58 7.60 13.62 0.54
CA PHE A 58 8.59 14.03 1.54
C PHE A 58 7.94 14.30 2.90
N GLY A 59 6.72 14.86 2.93
CA GLY A 59 5.92 14.96 4.15
C GLY A 59 5.71 13.59 4.83
N SER A 60 5.35 12.57 4.04
CA SER A 60 5.20 11.19 4.54
C SER A 60 6.55 10.57 4.96
N LEU A 61 7.65 10.88 4.28
CA LEU A 61 8.98 10.38 4.65
C LEU A 61 9.48 11.01 5.96
N THR A 62 9.27 12.32 6.15
CA THR A 62 9.59 13.00 7.42
C THR A 62 8.74 12.46 8.57
N GLY A 63 7.46 12.16 8.34
CA GLY A 63 6.60 11.46 9.30
C GLY A 63 7.19 10.13 9.76
N THR A 64 7.74 9.35 8.82
CA THR A 64 8.45 8.10 9.12
C THR A 64 9.66 8.36 10.04
N TYR A 65 10.50 9.34 9.69
CA TYR A 65 11.69 9.68 10.48
C TYR A 65 11.33 10.09 11.91
N TYR A 66 10.32 10.95 12.09
CA TYR A 66 9.87 11.36 13.41
C TYR A 66 9.23 10.22 14.21
N ALA A 67 8.46 9.34 13.57
CA ALA A 67 7.86 8.19 14.22
C ALA A 67 8.91 7.19 14.73
N VAL A 68 9.98 6.97 13.96
CA VAL A 68 11.11 6.12 14.39
C VAL A 68 11.90 6.80 15.50
N ARG A 69 12.19 8.11 15.38
CA ARG A 69 12.97 8.85 16.37
C ARG A 69 12.26 8.97 17.72
N SER A 70 10.93 9.18 17.72
CA SER A 70 10.16 9.36 18.96
C SER A 70 9.92 8.05 19.71
N SER A 71 9.72 6.95 18.99
CA SER A 71 9.44 5.64 19.61
C SER A 71 10.66 4.74 19.76
N GLY A 72 11.78 5.09 19.10
CA GLY A 72 12.99 4.27 19.02
C GLY A 72 12.80 2.95 18.26
N LYS A 73 11.64 2.72 17.65
CA LYS A 73 11.26 1.46 16.98
C LYS A 73 10.56 1.71 15.66
N PHE A 74 10.66 0.75 14.75
CA PHE A 74 9.93 0.79 13.48
C PHE A 74 8.48 0.33 13.67
N ASN A 75 7.67 1.21 14.26
CA ASN A 75 6.29 0.96 14.67
C ASN A 75 5.27 1.09 13.51
N ALA A 76 3.98 0.88 13.81
CA ALA A 76 2.90 0.95 12.83
C ALA A 76 2.80 2.33 12.14
N ALA A 77 3.00 3.43 12.89
CA ALA A 77 2.98 4.78 12.33
C ALA A 77 4.14 5.03 11.35
N ALA A 78 5.34 4.52 11.66
CA ALA A 78 6.48 4.60 10.75
C ALA A 78 6.21 3.82 9.45
N ARG A 79 5.60 2.63 9.55
CA ARG A 79 5.30 1.77 8.38
C ARG A 79 4.21 2.34 7.50
N SER A 80 3.14 2.88 8.08
CA SER A 80 2.06 3.51 7.30
C SER A 80 2.57 4.76 6.58
N SER A 81 3.36 5.58 7.26
CA SER A 81 3.98 6.78 6.69
C SER A 81 5.01 6.45 5.60
N LEU A 82 5.77 5.36 5.76
CA LEU A 82 6.68 4.89 4.71
C LEU A 82 5.91 4.36 3.50
N GLY A 83 4.82 3.63 3.76
CA GLY A 83 3.94 3.10 2.72
C GLY A 83 3.31 4.19 1.86
N SER A 84 2.78 5.26 2.48
CA SER A 84 2.24 6.39 1.73
C SER A 84 3.32 7.12 0.93
N ALA A 85 4.52 7.30 1.49
CA ALA A 85 5.65 7.86 0.77
C ALA A 85 5.98 7.02 -0.48
N LEU A 86 6.07 5.70 -0.34
CA LEU A 86 6.41 4.80 -1.44
C LEU A 86 5.40 4.87 -2.60
N ILE A 87 4.10 4.93 -2.28
CA ILE A 87 3.05 5.06 -3.30
C ILE A 87 3.18 6.38 -4.04
N LEU A 88 3.37 7.50 -3.31
CA LEU A 88 3.52 8.82 -3.92
C LEU A 88 4.79 8.94 -4.76
N PHE A 89 5.92 8.40 -4.28
CA PHE A 89 7.15 8.34 -5.06
C PHE A 89 6.96 7.53 -6.35
N THR A 90 6.31 6.36 -6.26
CA THR A 90 6.00 5.53 -7.44
C THR A 90 5.18 6.32 -8.45
N LEU A 91 4.13 6.99 -8.00
CA LEU A 91 3.27 7.82 -8.85
C LEU A 91 4.05 8.99 -9.47
N THR A 92 4.90 9.66 -8.69
CA THR A 92 5.80 10.70 -9.19
C THR A 92 6.69 10.15 -10.30
N PHE A 93 7.36 9.02 -10.11
CA PHE A 93 8.29 8.49 -11.12
C PHE A 93 7.58 8.12 -12.41
N ILE A 94 6.39 7.52 -12.33
CA ILE A 94 5.58 7.18 -13.50
C ILE A 94 5.23 8.45 -14.30
N PHE A 95 4.73 9.49 -13.64
CA PHE A 95 4.39 10.73 -14.33
C PHE A 95 5.61 11.51 -14.79
N LEU A 96 6.60 11.70 -13.91
CA LEU A 96 7.79 12.52 -14.15
C LEU A 96 8.52 12.10 -15.43
N PHE A 97 8.68 10.79 -15.63
CA PHE A 97 9.32 10.23 -16.83
C PHE A 97 8.35 9.96 -17.99
N GLY A 98 7.05 10.19 -17.80
CA GLY A 98 6.00 9.90 -18.78
C GLY A 98 6.00 8.44 -19.19
N LEU A 99 6.12 7.54 -18.20
CA LEU A 99 6.07 6.11 -18.41
C LEU A 99 4.70 5.68 -18.92
N ASP A 100 4.67 4.71 -19.82
CA ASP A 100 3.43 4.20 -20.39
C ASP A 100 2.62 3.46 -19.31
N TRP A 101 1.43 3.99 -18.99
CA TRP A 101 0.56 3.40 -17.97
C TRP A 101 0.16 1.95 -18.32
N SER A 102 0.04 1.62 -19.61
CA SER A 102 -0.29 0.25 -20.03
C SER A 102 0.77 -0.77 -19.61
N VAL A 103 2.03 -0.34 -19.49
CA VAL A 103 3.15 -1.20 -19.07
C VAL A 103 3.39 -1.12 -17.56
N TRP A 104 3.36 0.09 -17.00
CA TRP A 104 3.88 0.37 -15.65
C TRP A 104 2.84 0.43 -14.54
N TRP A 105 1.53 0.32 -14.84
CA TRP A 105 0.49 0.23 -13.81
C TRP A 105 0.73 -0.85 -12.73
N PRO A 106 1.43 -2.00 -12.96
CA PRO A 106 1.65 -2.98 -11.91
C PRO A 106 2.47 -2.44 -10.73
N LEU A 107 3.27 -1.37 -10.93
CA LEU A 107 3.94 -0.68 -9.82
C LEU A 107 2.92 -0.13 -8.79
N MET A 108 1.72 0.25 -9.22
CA MET A 108 0.63 0.68 -8.33
C MET A 108 -0.01 -0.47 -7.54
N VAL A 109 0.31 -1.72 -7.89
CA VAL A 109 -0.03 -2.90 -7.06
C VAL A 109 1.12 -3.21 -6.11
N ILE A 110 2.36 -3.16 -6.61
CA ILE A 110 3.57 -3.46 -5.82
C ILE A 110 3.73 -2.48 -4.66
N ALA A 111 3.59 -1.17 -4.89
CA ALA A 111 3.84 -0.17 -3.84
C ALA A 111 2.86 -0.28 -2.66
N PRO A 112 1.52 -0.32 -2.84
CA PRO A 112 0.59 -0.61 -1.75
C PRO A 112 0.76 -2.01 -1.18
N GLY A 113 1.04 -3.02 -2.02
CA GLY A 113 1.31 -4.39 -1.56
C GLY A 113 2.49 -4.45 -0.59
N PHE A 114 3.58 -3.76 -0.90
CA PHE A 114 4.74 -3.63 -0.02
C PHE A 114 4.41 -2.86 1.26
N ALA A 115 3.62 -1.78 1.17
CA ALA A 115 3.15 -1.05 2.34
C ALA A 115 2.35 -1.95 3.29
N ILE A 116 1.43 -2.76 2.75
CA ILE A 116 0.63 -3.73 3.52
C ILE A 116 1.55 -4.82 4.11
N LEU A 117 2.51 -5.32 3.35
CA LEU A 117 3.49 -6.30 3.79
C LEU A 117 4.34 -5.79 4.98
N LEU A 118 4.83 -4.54 4.91
CA LEU A 118 5.55 -3.90 6.02
C LEU A 118 4.72 -3.81 7.30
N ASN A 119 3.42 -3.54 7.17
CA ASN A 119 2.51 -3.53 8.31
C ASN A 119 2.34 -4.91 8.94
N GLY A 120 2.59 -6.00 8.20
CA GLY A 120 2.56 -7.37 8.70
C GLY A 120 3.62 -7.69 9.78
N PHE A 121 4.80 -7.05 9.74
CA PHE A 121 5.96 -7.41 10.58
C PHE A 121 5.95 -6.86 12.02
N GLY A 122 4.78 -6.62 12.63
CA GLY A 122 4.75 -5.91 13.94
C GLY A 122 3.48 -6.08 14.76
N GLY A 123 2.66 -7.07 14.42
CA GLY A 123 1.65 -7.58 15.33
C GLY A 123 2.24 -8.49 16.41
N ARG A 124 1.41 -8.93 17.35
CA ARG A 124 1.76 -10.00 18.33
C ARG A 124 2.17 -11.30 17.63
N GLU A 125 1.63 -11.54 16.44
CA GLU A 125 2.08 -12.58 15.53
C GLU A 125 2.99 -11.95 14.47
N MET A 126 4.21 -12.47 14.35
CA MET A 126 5.23 -11.97 13.42
C MET A 126 4.79 -12.06 11.93
N LEU A 127 3.73 -12.83 11.64
CA LEU A 127 3.19 -13.13 10.30
C LEU A 127 1.65 -12.96 10.25
N ASN A 128 1.14 -11.77 10.57
CA ASN A 128 -0.30 -11.48 10.48
C ASN A 128 -0.81 -11.48 9.03
N MET A 129 -2.13 -11.54 8.80
CA MET A 129 -2.78 -11.51 7.47
C MET A 129 -2.24 -10.43 6.53
N ALA A 130 -1.92 -9.24 7.07
CA ALA A 130 -1.36 -8.16 6.27
C ALA A 130 -0.05 -8.57 5.56
N PHE A 131 0.81 -9.36 6.21
CA PHE A 131 2.02 -9.89 5.56
C PHE A 131 1.66 -10.73 4.32
N TRP A 132 0.75 -11.68 4.47
CA TRP A 132 0.35 -12.59 3.40
C TRP A 132 -0.40 -11.90 2.26
N ILE A 133 -1.28 -10.96 2.59
CA ILE A 133 -1.99 -10.14 1.60
C ILE A 133 -1.00 -9.28 0.82
N GLY A 134 -0.07 -8.63 1.51
CA GLY A 134 0.97 -7.82 0.88
C GLY A 134 1.87 -8.65 -0.03
N LEU A 135 2.23 -9.87 0.40
CA LEU A 135 3.02 -10.82 -0.39
C LEU A 135 2.28 -11.24 -1.67
N GLY A 136 0.98 -11.57 -1.56
CA GLY A 136 0.14 -11.91 -2.71
C GLY A 136 0.01 -10.74 -3.70
N ALA A 137 -0.18 -9.52 -3.20
CA ALA A 137 -0.23 -8.32 -4.03
C ALA A 137 1.11 -8.04 -4.74
N MET A 138 2.23 -8.17 -4.03
CA MET A 138 3.56 -8.03 -4.65
C MET A 138 3.79 -9.09 -5.71
N TYR A 139 3.48 -10.36 -5.44
CA TYR A 139 3.58 -11.44 -6.43
C TYR A 139 2.78 -11.12 -7.70
N LEU A 140 1.53 -10.68 -7.54
CA LEU A 140 0.67 -10.30 -8.65
C LEU A 140 1.26 -9.11 -9.43
N GLY A 141 1.71 -8.07 -8.73
CA GLY A 141 2.31 -6.90 -9.34
C GLY A 141 3.59 -7.22 -10.11
N PHE A 142 4.50 -8.02 -9.56
CA PHE A 142 5.72 -8.45 -10.25
C PHE A 142 5.41 -9.36 -11.45
N GLY A 143 4.42 -10.25 -11.33
CA GLY A 143 3.99 -11.09 -12.44
C GLY A 143 3.49 -10.27 -13.62
N PHE A 144 2.57 -9.31 -13.38
CA PHE A 144 2.09 -8.42 -14.44
C PHE A 144 3.18 -7.50 -14.98
N LEU A 145 4.08 -6.99 -14.13
CA LEU A 145 5.20 -6.17 -14.60
C LEU A 145 6.11 -6.96 -15.54
N GLY A 146 6.42 -8.22 -15.20
CA GLY A 146 7.24 -9.09 -16.04
C GLY A 146 6.59 -9.43 -17.39
N ILE A 147 5.26 -9.64 -17.40
CA ILE A 147 4.49 -9.86 -18.63
C ILE A 147 4.51 -8.59 -19.49
N ASN A 148 4.18 -7.44 -18.90
CA ASN A 148 4.07 -6.17 -19.63
C ASN A 148 5.42 -5.69 -20.20
N THR A 149 6.52 -5.98 -19.50
CA THR A 149 7.88 -5.65 -19.97
C THR A 149 8.45 -6.69 -20.94
N GLY A 150 7.75 -7.82 -21.14
CA GLY A 150 8.20 -8.91 -21.98
C GLY A 150 9.34 -9.74 -21.39
N TRP A 151 9.75 -9.50 -20.14
CA TRP A 151 10.85 -10.24 -19.52
C TRP A 151 10.41 -11.62 -19.00
N MET A 152 9.11 -11.82 -18.80
CA MET A 152 8.52 -13.10 -18.37
C MET A 152 7.27 -13.43 -19.19
N ASP A 153 7.28 -14.57 -19.89
CA ASP A 153 6.12 -15.10 -20.61
C ASP A 153 5.34 -16.09 -19.72
N LEU A 154 4.82 -15.59 -18.60
CA LEU A 154 4.10 -16.38 -17.59
C LEU A 154 2.80 -16.98 -18.15
N ALA A 155 2.15 -16.31 -19.09
CA ALA A 155 0.93 -16.79 -19.73
C ALA A 155 1.18 -18.12 -20.44
N ARG A 156 2.18 -18.18 -21.32
CA ARG A 156 2.53 -19.41 -22.04
C ARG A 156 3.07 -20.50 -21.11
N ARG A 157 3.83 -20.13 -20.08
CA ARG A 157 4.45 -21.11 -19.18
C ARG A 157 3.44 -21.84 -18.30
N PHE A 158 2.32 -21.20 -17.97
CA PHE A 158 1.31 -21.76 -17.10
C PHE A 158 0.08 -22.29 -17.82
N GLU A 159 -0.04 -22.20 -19.14
CA GLU A 159 -1.15 -22.82 -19.89
C GLU A 159 -1.31 -24.30 -19.53
N PRO A 160 -2.55 -24.78 -19.23
CA PRO A 160 -3.85 -24.09 -19.28
C PRO A 160 -4.27 -23.35 -17.98
N TYR A 161 -3.38 -23.26 -17.00
CA TYR A 161 -3.64 -22.71 -15.67
C TYR A 161 -3.45 -21.19 -15.57
N ASN A 162 -4.20 -20.57 -14.69
CA ASN A 162 -4.09 -19.15 -14.40
C ASN A 162 -3.06 -18.87 -13.30
N TRP A 163 -1.85 -18.43 -13.69
CA TRP A 163 -0.76 -18.12 -12.75
C TRP A 163 -1.13 -17.09 -11.68
N TRP A 164 -2.02 -16.15 -11.99
CA TRP A 164 -2.46 -15.09 -11.07
C TRP A 164 -3.24 -15.64 -9.87
N ALA A 165 -3.84 -16.84 -10.00
CA ALA A 165 -4.56 -17.48 -8.91
C ALA A 165 -3.64 -17.86 -7.73
N ILE A 166 -2.33 -18.03 -7.98
CA ILE A 166 -1.33 -18.21 -6.92
C ILE A 166 -1.33 -17.01 -5.96
N ALA A 167 -1.56 -15.80 -6.46
CA ALA A 167 -1.65 -14.59 -5.64
C ALA A 167 -2.79 -14.66 -4.60
N ILE A 168 -3.87 -15.39 -4.93
CA ILE A 168 -5.03 -15.60 -4.06
C ILE A 168 -4.76 -16.72 -3.05
N LEU A 169 -4.02 -17.76 -3.47
CA LEU A 169 -3.65 -18.87 -2.59
C LEU A 169 -2.66 -18.46 -1.49
N ILE A 170 -1.82 -17.44 -1.71
CA ILE A 170 -0.89 -16.92 -0.70
C ILE A 170 -1.61 -16.44 0.59
N PRO A 171 -2.58 -15.51 0.55
CA PRO A 171 -3.34 -15.12 1.75
C PRO A 171 -4.22 -16.25 2.28
N ALA A 172 -4.68 -17.19 1.45
CA ALA A 172 -5.40 -18.37 1.92
C ALA A 172 -4.51 -19.26 2.80
N PHE A 173 -3.26 -19.50 2.36
CA PHE A 173 -2.27 -20.22 3.14
C PHE A 173 -1.97 -19.48 4.45
N GLY A 174 -1.80 -18.16 4.38
CA GLY A 174 -1.67 -17.31 5.56
C GLY A 174 -2.80 -17.51 6.56
N ALA A 175 -4.05 -17.54 6.10
CA ALA A 175 -5.23 -17.76 6.93
C ALA A 175 -5.17 -19.07 7.71
N PHE A 176 -4.73 -20.16 7.08
CA PHE A 176 -4.55 -21.43 7.76
C PHE A 176 -3.38 -21.42 8.76
N VAL A 177 -2.26 -20.78 8.42
CA VAL A 177 -1.14 -20.62 9.36
C VAL A 177 -1.59 -19.84 10.60
N SER A 178 -2.30 -18.72 10.43
CA SER A 178 -2.81 -17.94 11.55
C SER A 178 -3.90 -18.68 12.34
N ALA A 179 -4.76 -19.45 11.68
CA ALA A 179 -5.73 -20.30 12.39
C ALA A 179 -5.01 -21.36 13.25
N LEU A 180 -3.98 -22.01 12.70
CA LEU A 180 -3.17 -22.99 13.42
C LEU A 180 -2.42 -22.37 14.60
N LEU A 181 -1.77 -21.23 14.40
CA LEU A 181 -1.11 -20.48 15.48
C LEU A 181 -2.12 -20.04 16.55
N GLY A 182 -3.33 -19.63 16.15
CA GLY A 182 -4.40 -19.30 17.08
C GLY A 182 -4.81 -20.49 17.96
N ILE A 183 -4.88 -21.71 17.40
CA ILE A 183 -5.14 -22.93 18.19
C ILE A 183 -4.02 -23.15 19.21
N LEU A 184 -2.75 -23.03 18.78
CA LEU A 184 -1.58 -23.23 19.64
C LEU A 184 -1.49 -22.17 20.75
N ASN A 185 -1.89 -20.93 20.47
CA ASN A 185 -1.87 -19.81 21.40
C ASN A 185 -3.13 -19.70 22.27
N GLN A 186 -4.05 -20.67 22.20
CA GLN A 186 -5.34 -20.65 22.90
C GLN A 186 -6.18 -19.38 22.63
N GLU A 187 -6.14 -18.89 21.38
CA GLU A 187 -7.00 -17.80 20.92
C GLU A 187 -8.50 -18.16 21.04
N LYS A 188 -9.35 -17.13 21.00
CA LYS A 188 -10.80 -17.34 21.00
C LYS A 188 -11.20 -18.22 19.83
N PHE A 189 -11.98 -19.27 20.11
CA PHE A 189 -12.46 -20.21 19.08
C PHE A 189 -13.09 -19.50 17.87
N GLY A 190 -13.85 -18.41 18.09
CA GLY A 190 -14.43 -17.61 17.01
C GLY A 190 -13.40 -17.02 16.04
N ASN A 191 -12.22 -16.58 16.51
CA ASN A 191 -11.16 -16.06 15.66
C ASN A 191 -10.57 -17.16 14.78
N VAL A 192 -10.27 -18.32 15.38
CA VAL A 192 -9.74 -19.49 14.67
C VAL A 192 -10.74 -19.99 13.62
N LEU A 193 -12.02 -20.11 13.99
CA LEU A 193 -13.08 -20.55 13.08
C LEU A 193 -13.28 -19.55 11.94
N GLY A 194 -13.30 -18.24 12.23
CA GLY A 194 -13.38 -17.20 11.21
C GLY A 194 -12.23 -17.24 10.20
N LEU A 195 -10.98 -17.38 10.68
CA LEU A 195 -9.81 -17.51 9.83
C LEU A 195 -9.83 -18.80 8.99
N THR A 196 -10.30 -19.91 9.56
CA THR A 196 -10.42 -21.19 8.85
C THR A 196 -11.45 -21.10 7.72
N ILE A 197 -12.62 -20.52 8.00
CA ILE A 197 -13.67 -20.31 6.99
C ILE A 197 -13.16 -19.39 5.88
N PHE A 198 -12.53 -18.27 6.25
CA PHE A 198 -11.92 -17.35 5.29
C PHE A 198 -10.88 -18.08 4.43
N GLY A 199 -9.96 -18.84 5.03
CA GLY A 199 -8.96 -19.63 4.31
C GLY A 199 -9.58 -20.63 3.33
N LEU A 200 -10.64 -21.32 3.72
CA LEU A 200 -11.37 -22.25 2.84
C LEU A 200 -12.01 -21.54 1.65
N LEU A 201 -12.68 -20.41 1.88
CA LEU A 201 -13.33 -19.63 0.81
C LEU A 201 -12.31 -19.07 -0.19
N VAL A 202 -11.22 -18.49 0.31
CA VAL A 202 -10.16 -17.94 -0.54
C VAL A 202 -9.43 -19.05 -1.30
N THR A 203 -9.18 -20.20 -0.65
CA THR A 203 -8.59 -21.37 -1.32
C THR A 203 -9.49 -21.89 -2.43
N ALA A 204 -10.78 -22.05 -2.17
CA ALA A 204 -11.73 -22.47 -3.20
C ALA A 204 -11.75 -21.51 -4.38
N THR A 205 -11.79 -20.19 -4.11
CA THR A 205 -11.73 -19.16 -5.14
C THR A 205 -10.43 -19.24 -5.95
N GLY A 206 -9.30 -19.40 -5.26
CA GLY A 206 -7.99 -19.56 -5.88
C GLY A 206 -7.90 -20.83 -6.74
N LEU A 207 -8.44 -21.96 -6.29
CA LEU A 207 -8.44 -23.21 -7.07
C LEU A 207 -9.35 -23.12 -8.30
N ILE A 208 -10.56 -22.53 -8.16
CA ILE A 208 -11.45 -22.29 -9.30
C ILE A 208 -10.75 -21.41 -10.34
N GLY A 209 -10.11 -20.32 -9.89
CA GLY A 209 -9.30 -19.47 -10.75
C GLY A 209 -8.16 -20.23 -11.41
N PHE A 210 -7.36 -20.98 -10.64
CA PHE A 210 -6.17 -21.69 -11.10
C PHE A 210 -6.49 -22.71 -12.21
N PHE A 211 -7.57 -23.48 -12.05
CA PHE A 211 -8.00 -24.49 -13.01
C PHE A 211 -8.86 -23.94 -14.17
N SER A 212 -9.08 -22.62 -14.24
CA SER A 212 -9.99 -22.00 -15.20
C SER A 212 -11.40 -22.63 -15.14
N ALA A 213 -11.83 -23.06 -13.95
CA ALA A 213 -13.12 -23.69 -13.74
C ALA A 213 -14.25 -22.65 -13.84
N ASN A 214 -15.48 -23.11 -14.04
CA ASN A 214 -16.62 -22.22 -14.21
C ASN A 214 -16.90 -21.43 -12.91
N TRP A 215 -16.91 -20.10 -13.01
CA TRP A 215 -17.19 -19.19 -11.89
C TRP A 215 -18.58 -19.38 -11.29
N THR A 216 -19.51 -20.01 -12.02
CA THR A 216 -20.82 -20.41 -11.48
C THR A 216 -20.72 -21.36 -10.29
N LEU A 217 -19.60 -22.09 -10.15
CA LEU A 217 -19.34 -22.99 -9.02
C LEU A 217 -19.04 -22.23 -7.71
N LEU A 218 -18.74 -20.92 -7.76
CA LEU A 218 -18.50 -20.13 -6.54
C LEU A 218 -19.71 -20.11 -5.61
N GLY A 219 -20.92 -19.93 -6.15
CA GLY A 219 -22.15 -19.85 -5.35
C GLY A 219 -22.39 -21.09 -4.50
N PRO A 220 -22.41 -22.30 -5.10
CA PRO A 220 -22.50 -23.56 -4.36
C PRO A 220 -21.37 -23.76 -3.34
N VAL A 221 -20.13 -23.43 -3.69
CA VAL A 221 -18.99 -23.60 -2.76
C VAL A 221 -19.10 -22.66 -1.56
N LEU A 222 -19.49 -21.39 -1.78
CA LEU A 222 -19.77 -20.44 -0.70
C LEU A 222 -20.86 -20.96 0.25
N LEU A 223 -21.94 -21.55 -0.29
CA LEU A 223 -23.01 -22.14 0.49
C LEU A 223 -22.54 -23.33 1.32
N ILE A 224 -21.75 -24.25 0.74
CA ILE A 224 -21.20 -25.41 1.47
C ILE A 224 -20.32 -24.95 2.63
N VAL A 225 -19.42 -23.99 2.39
CA VAL A 225 -18.50 -23.50 3.42
C VAL A 225 -19.25 -22.71 4.51
N ALA A 226 -20.24 -21.89 4.14
CA ALA A 226 -21.09 -21.19 5.10
C ALA A 226 -21.90 -22.18 5.97
N GLY A 227 -22.48 -23.21 5.35
CA GLY A 227 -23.22 -24.27 6.06
C GLY A 227 -22.35 -25.04 7.05
N LEU A 228 -21.13 -25.41 6.66
CA LEU A 228 -20.15 -26.03 7.55
C LEU A 228 -19.76 -25.11 8.71
N GLY A 229 -19.55 -23.82 8.44
CA GLY A 229 -19.23 -22.84 9.46
C GLY A 229 -20.33 -22.71 10.53
N ILE A 230 -21.59 -22.67 10.12
CA ILE A 230 -22.74 -22.60 11.03
C ILE A 230 -22.84 -23.88 11.87
N LEU A 231 -22.72 -25.06 11.24
CA LEU A 231 -22.77 -26.34 11.96
C LEU A 231 -21.68 -26.42 13.03
N LEU A 232 -20.43 -26.10 12.67
CA LEU A 232 -19.30 -26.12 13.60
C LEU A 232 -19.47 -25.10 14.73
N GLY A 233 -20.04 -23.93 14.45
CA GLY A 233 -20.38 -22.92 15.46
C GLY A 233 -21.33 -23.47 16.53
N ILE A 234 -22.45 -24.05 16.09
CA ILE A 234 -23.47 -24.62 16.98
C ILE A 234 -22.90 -25.75 17.86
N PHE A 235 -22.10 -26.65 17.28
CA PHE A 235 -21.49 -27.76 18.05
C PHE A 235 -20.45 -27.29 19.07
N SER A 236 -19.84 -26.11 18.87
CA SER A 236 -18.82 -25.59 19.78
C SER A 236 -19.40 -24.98 21.07
N GLU A 237 -20.60 -24.40 21.01
CA GLU A 237 -21.27 -23.82 22.18
C GLU A 237 -21.73 -24.89 23.16
N ARG A 238 -22.16 -26.05 22.64
CA ARG A 238 -22.70 -27.16 23.43
C ARG A 238 -21.67 -27.88 24.32
N LYS A 239 -20.38 -27.63 24.14
CA LYS A 239 -19.29 -28.24 24.92
C LYS A 239 -18.86 -27.40 26.14
N ARG A 240 -19.49 -26.23 26.36
CA ARG A 240 -19.17 -25.32 27.47
C ARG A 240 -20.16 -25.39 28.65
N GLU A 241 -21.12 -26.31 28.58
CA GLU A 241 -22.01 -26.71 29.69
C GLU A 241 -21.57 -28.07 30.25
#